data_AF-A0A2P2JVQ0-F1
#
_entry.id   AF-A0A2P2JVQ0-F1
#
_cell.length_a   1.000
_cell.length_b   1.000
_cell.length_c   1.000
_cell.angle_alpha   90.00
_cell.angle_beta   90.00
_cell.angle_gamma   90.00
#
_symmetry.space_group_name_H-M   'P 1'
#
loop_
_entity.id
_entity.type
_entity.pdbx_description
1 polymer ?
#
loop_
_entity_poly.entity_id
_entity_poly.type
_entity_poly.pdbx_seq_one_letter_code
_entity_poly.pdbx_strand_id
1 'polypeptide(L)' 'MKVRATFLSFKALVKNQFGCKLKTLRSDNGAEFTLEAFKQHCAATEILQHFTTSYTT' A
#
# COMPACT_ATOMS: atom_id res chain seq x y z
N MET A 1 3.64 13.34 6.04
CA MET A 1 4.31 12.03 6.29
C MET A 1 3.47 11.11 7.20
N LYS A 2 2.28 10.63 6.77
CA LYS A 2 1.43 9.76 7.63
C LYS A 2 1.10 8.40 7.00
N VAL A 3 0.77 8.37 5.70
CA VAL A 3 0.22 7.18 5.03
C VAL A 3 1.17 5.97 5.03
N ARG A 4 2.46 6.15 4.72
CA ARG A 4 3.44 5.04 4.69
C ARG A 4 3.62 4.37 6.04
N ALA A 5 3.77 5.16 7.11
CA ALA A 5 3.96 4.64 8.46
C ALA A 5 2.71 3.88 8.94
N THR A 6 1.53 4.46 8.72
CA THR A 6 0.26 3.80 9.04
C THR A 6 0.08 2.49 8.28
N PHE A 7 0.44 2.45 7.00
CA PHE A 7 0.37 1.24 6.19
C PHE A 7 1.28 0.13 6.71
N LEU A 8 2.52 0.46 7.10
CA LEU A 8 3.45 -0.51 7.67
C LEU A 8 2.93 -1.10 8.98
N SER A 9 2.39 -0.26 9.87
CA SER A 9 1.77 -0.72 11.12
C SER A 9 0.56 -1.62 10.85
N PHE A 10 -0.30 -1.24 9.90
CA PHE A 10 -1.45 -2.05 9.50
C PHE A 10 -1.02 -3.41 8.94
N LYS A 11 -0.02 -3.44 8.06
CA LYS A 11 0.52 -4.68 7.50
C LYS A 11 1.08 -5.61 8.58
N ALA A 12 1.81 -5.07 9.55
CA ALA A 12 2.33 -5.84 10.68
C ALA A 12 1.19 -6.40 11.55
N LEU A 13 0.17 -5.57 11.82
CA LEU A 13 -1.03 -5.99 12.56
C LEU A 13 -1.74 -7.14 11.85
N VAL A 14 -1.98 -7.05 10.53
CA VAL A 14 -2.64 -8.11 9.77
C VAL A 14 -1.86 -9.43 9.84
N LYS A 15 -0.53 -9.35 9.69
CA LYS A 15 0.34 -10.53 9.79
C LYS A 15 0.30 -11.16 11.19
N ASN A 16 0.36 -10.34 12.23
CA ASN A 16 0.43 -10.82 13.62
C ASN A 16 -0.92 -11.34 14.12
N GLN A 17 -2.02 -10.67 13.76
CA GLN A 17 -3.35 -11.00 14.27
C GLN A 17 -4.01 -12.14 13.49
N PHE A 18 -3.80 -12.21 12.18
CA PHE A 18 -4.48 -13.19 11.33
C PHE A 18 -3.54 -14.25 10.73
N GLY A 19 -2.22 -14.12 10.90
CA GLY A 19 -1.23 -15.03 10.29
C GLY A 19 -1.16 -14.93 8.76
N CYS A 20 -1.83 -13.94 8.17
CA CYS A 20 -2.00 -13.81 6.73
C CYS A 20 -1.16 -12.67 6.15
N LYS A 21 -0.70 -12.84 4.90
CA LYS A 21 0.01 -11.78 4.16
C LYS A 21 -0.94 -10.91 3.35
N LEU A 22 -0.71 -9.60 3.34
CA LEU A 22 -1.39 -8.68 2.43
C LEU A 22 -0.89 -8.95 1.00
N LYS A 23 -1.81 -9.18 0.05
CA LYS A 23 -1.46 -9.48 -1.35
C LYS A 23 -1.75 -8.32 -2.30
N THR A 24 -2.75 -7.50 -1.98
CA THR A 24 -3.22 -6.44 -2.88
C THR A 24 -3.55 -5.20 -2.06
N LEU A 25 -3.15 -4.03 -2.58
CA LEU A 25 -3.49 -2.72 -2.03
C LEU A 25 -4.18 -1.91 -3.14
N ARG A 26 -5.41 -1.46 -2.89
CA ARG A 26 -6.12 -0.54 -3.76
C ARG A 26 -6.12 0.85 -3.14
N SER A 27 -5.60 1.84 -3.87
CA SER A 27 -5.55 3.25 -3.43
C SER A 27 -5.95 4.19 -4.57
N ASP A 28 -6.20 5.44 -4.24
CA ASP A 28 -6.23 6.51 -5.24
C ASP A 28 -4.84 6.81 -5.81
N ASN A 29 -4.79 7.62 -6.87
CA ASN A 29 -3.56 8.09 -7.52
C ASN A 29 -2.78 9.13 -6.69
N GLY A 30 -3.03 9.22 -5.37
CA GLY A 30 -2.36 10.14 -4.46
C GLY A 30 -0.84 10.01 -4.51
N ALA A 31 -0.17 11.15 -4.35
CA ALA A 31 1.29 11.24 -4.37
C ALA A 31 1.93 10.34 -3.30
N GLU A 32 1.26 10.15 -2.16
CA GLU A 32 1.74 9.27 -1.09
C GLU A 32 1.89 7.79 -1.49
N PHE A 33 1.03 7.30 -2.38
CA PHE A 33 1.02 5.92 -2.84
C PHE A 33 1.82 5.71 -4.13
N THR A 34 2.06 6.79 -4.88
CA THR A 34 2.81 6.77 -6.14
C THR A 34 4.31 7.05 -5.98
N LEU A 35 4.74 7.51 -4.80
CA LEU A 35 6.14 7.65 -4.39
C LEU A 35 6.93 6.35 -4.65
N GLU A 36 8.10 6.48 -5.25
CA GLU A 36 8.96 5.34 -5.61
C GLU A 36 9.31 4.45 -4.41
N ALA A 37 9.63 5.05 -3.26
CA ALA A 37 9.92 4.30 -2.04
C ALA A 37 8.74 3.44 -1.56
N PHE A 38 7.50 3.85 -1.84
CA PHE A 38 6.31 3.06 -1.51
C PHE A 38 6.10 1.93 -2.52
N LYS A 39 6.26 2.22 -3.82
CA LYS A 39 6.22 1.22 -4.89
C LYS A 39 7.26 0.12 -4.69
N GLN A 40 8.51 0.49 -4.38
CA GLN A 40 9.58 -0.46 -4.08
C GLN A 40 9.24 -1.34 -2.87
N HIS A 41 8.64 -0.77 -1.82
CA HIS A 41 8.20 -1.56 -0.67
C HIS A 41 7.10 -2.56 -1.03
N CYS A 42 6.11 -2.14 -1.81
CA CYS A 42 5.06 -3.03 -2.30
C CYS A 42 5.63 -4.16 -3.15
N ALA A 43 6.52 -3.85 -4.10
CA ALA A 43 7.19 -4.83 -4.95
C ALA A 43 8.02 -5.84 -4.14
N ALA A 44 8.84 -5.36 -3.19
CA ALA A 44 9.67 -6.21 -2.33
C ALA A 44 8.85 -7.13 -1.41
N THR A 45 7.57 -6.83 -1.21
CA THR A 45 6.70 -7.56 -0.30
C THR A 45 5.55 -8.26 -1.01
N GLU A 46 5.67 -8.39 -2.33
CA GLU A 46 4.72 -9.06 -3.23
C GLU A 46 3.29 -8.51 -3.12
N ILE A 47 3.16 -7.20 -2.83
CA ILE A 47 1.88 -6.51 -2.75
C ILE A 47 1.59 -5.88 -4.11
N LEU A 48 0.56 -6.38 -4.77
CA LEU A 48 0.06 -5.81 -6.02
C LEU A 48 -0.66 -4.49 -5.73
N GLN A 49 -0.19 -3.38 -6.30
CA GLN A 49 -0.85 -2.08 -6.19
C GLN A 49 -1.85 -1.87 -7.32
N HIS A 50 -3.09 -1.55 -6.96
CA HIS A 50 -4.14 -1.14 -7.89
C HIS A 50 -4.49 0.33 -7.61
N PHE A 51 -4.40 1.16 -8.64
CA PHE A 51 -4.77 2.57 -8.53
C PHE A 51 -6.16 2.80 -9.12
N THR A 52 -7.00 3.59 -8.47
CA THR A 52 -8.25 4.07 -9.09
C THR A 52 -7.95 5.15 -10.11
N THR A 53 -8.66 5.15 -11.23
CA THR A 53 -8.58 6.21 -12.24
C THR A 53 -8.84 7.57 -11.60
N SER A 54 -7.99 8.55 -11.91
CA SER A 54 -8.27 9.94 -11.59
C SER A 54 -9.62 10.31 -12.20
N TYR A 55 -10.49 11.00 -11.47
CA TYR A 55 -11.69 11.58 -12.07
C TYR A 55 -11.20 12.59 -13.14
N THR A 56 -11.24 12.19 -14.41
CA THR A 56 -11.05 13.10 -15.52
C THR A 56 -12.30 13.97 -15.54
N THR A 57 -12.13 15.25 -15.21
CA THR A 57 -13.17 16.27 -15.43
C THR A 57 -13.15 16.66 -16.90
#